data_AF-A0A524M2D4-F1
#
_entry.id   AF-A0A524M2D4-F1
#
_cell.length_a   1.000
_cell.length_b   1.000
_cell.length_c   1.000
_cell.angle_alpha   90.00
_cell.angle_beta   90.00
_cell.angle_gamma   90.00
#
_symmetry.space_group_name_H-M   'P 1'
#
loop_
_entity.id
_entity.type
_entity.pdbx_description
1 polymer ?
#
loop_
_entity_poly.entity_id
_entity_poly.type
_entity_poly.pdbx_seq_one_letter_code
_entity_poly.pdbx_strand_id
1 'polypeptide(L)'
;MTLYKSMLVAKTDLKMAMKVTYVKYGLIGIGALGPIMMIGIVAVLVFADPVIGLLLLPSISAMMSPLLGMMAIMPAAMISANALVGEREQNTLEPLLNTPLTDRELLVGKLLSSFIPSMALLLGSIVVTEIATIIILLSVGAEIILVPGLP
;
A
#
# COMPACT_ATOMS: atom_id res chain seq x y z
N MET A 1 -11.80 22.92 13.75
CA MET A 1 -11.24 23.89 12.78
C MET A 1 -9.77 23.60 12.43
N THR A 2 -9.01 22.93 13.31
CA THR A 2 -7.58 22.58 13.13
C THR A 2 -7.32 21.46 12.10
N LEU A 3 -8.14 20.39 12.12
CA LEU A 3 -8.02 19.26 11.17
C LEU A 3 -8.14 19.64 9.69
N TYR A 4 -8.91 20.68 9.37
CA TYR A 4 -9.10 21.14 7.99
C TYR A 4 -7.79 21.70 7.39
N LYS A 5 -7.02 22.44 8.20
CA LYS A 5 -5.72 23.00 7.79
C LYS A 5 -4.70 21.88 7.55
N SER A 6 -4.61 20.92 8.47
CA SER A 6 -3.73 19.74 8.31
C SER A 6 -4.07 18.91 7.08
N MET A 7 -5.35 18.68 6.80
CA MET A 7 -5.80 17.94 5.62
C MET A 7 -5.49 18.69 4.31
N LEU A 8 -5.56 20.03 4.31
CA LEU A 8 -5.19 20.84 3.15
C LEU A 8 -3.70 20.72 2.82
N VAL A 9 -2.84 20.78 3.84
CA VAL A 9 -1.39 20.55 3.71
C VAL A 9 -1.14 19.14 3.17
N ALA A 10 -1.77 18.13 3.79
CA ALA A 10 -1.62 16.73 3.37
C ALA A 10 -1.97 16.50 1.90
N LYS A 11 -3.09 17.08 1.44
CA LYS A 11 -3.51 16.98 0.02
C LYS A 11 -2.53 17.67 -0.92
N THR A 12 -1.97 18.81 -0.51
CA THR A 12 -1.04 19.58 -1.34
C THR A 12 0.29 18.84 -1.49
N ASP A 13 0.82 18.31 -0.38
CA ASP A 13 2.03 17.47 -0.35
C ASP A 13 1.83 16.18 -1.16
N LEU A 14 0.72 15.47 -0.95
CA LEU A 14 0.38 14.26 -1.70
C LEU A 14 0.32 14.55 -3.20
N LYS A 15 -0.34 15.65 -3.60
CA LYS A 15 -0.44 16.04 -5.01
C LYS A 15 0.91 16.38 -5.61
N MET A 16 1.80 16.98 -4.84
CA MET A 16 3.15 17.32 -5.28
C MET A 16 4.02 16.05 -5.40
N ALA A 17 3.95 15.14 -4.43
CA ALA A 17 4.61 13.83 -4.47
C ALA A 17 4.14 12.97 -5.65
N MET A 18 2.84 12.95 -5.94
CA MET A 18 2.24 12.21 -7.06
C MET A 18 2.63 12.75 -8.44
N LYS A 19 3.07 14.01 -8.54
CA LYS A 19 3.60 14.57 -9.80
C LYS A 19 5.02 14.10 -10.10
N VAL A 20 5.76 13.63 -9.11
CA VAL A 20 7.13 13.16 -9.31
C VAL A 20 7.09 11.76 -9.92
N THR A 21 7.55 11.65 -11.17
CA THR A 21 7.53 10.43 -11.97
C THR A 21 8.19 9.24 -11.26
N TYR A 22 9.32 9.46 -10.57
CA TYR A 22 10.03 8.43 -9.82
C TYR A 22 9.22 7.90 -8.62
N VAL A 23 8.56 8.80 -7.89
CA VAL A 23 7.67 8.40 -6.76
C VAL A 23 6.49 7.61 -7.31
N LYS A 24 5.88 8.03 -8.40
CA LYS A 24 4.73 7.34 -9.02
C LYS A 24 5.09 5.92 -9.47
N TYR A 25 6.20 5.75 -10.19
CA TYR A 25 6.63 4.42 -10.65
C TYR A 25 7.19 3.55 -9.51
N GLY A 26 7.87 4.13 -8.53
CA GLY A 26 8.32 3.41 -7.34
C GLY A 26 7.15 2.90 -6.50
N LEU A 27 6.11 3.72 -6.31
CA LEU A 27 4.90 3.36 -5.57
C LEU A 27 4.13 2.23 -6.26
N ILE A 28 3.95 2.34 -7.59
CA ILE A 28 3.25 1.34 -8.39
C ILE A 28 4.08 0.06 -8.47
N GLY A 29 5.40 0.15 -8.69
CA GLY A 29 6.27 -1.01 -8.80
C GLY A 29 6.37 -1.81 -7.50
N ILE A 30 6.67 -1.15 -6.39
CA ILE A 30 6.78 -1.79 -5.07
C ILE A 30 5.41 -2.27 -4.58
N GLY A 31 4.37 -1.45 -4.75
CA GLY A 31 3.02 -1.78 -4.32
C GLY A 31 2.39 -2.94 -5.09
N ALA A 32 2.66 -3.05 -6.40
CA ALA A 32 2.11 -4.12 -7.24
C ALA A 32 2.91 -5.43 -7.15
N LEU A 33 4.21 -5.39 -6.82
CA LEU A 33 5.06 -6.57 -6.72
C LEU A 33 4.52 -7.62 -5.75
N GLY A 34 4.07 -7.19 -4.58
CA GLY A 34 3.49 -8.10 -3.57
C GLY A 34 2.28 -8.88 -4.10
N PRO A 35 1.21 -8.21 -4.54
CA PRO A 35 0.03 -8.85 -5.12
C PRO A 35 0.36 -9.74 -6.32
N ILE A 36 1.21 -9.27 -7.24
CA ILE A 36 1.59 -10.01 -8.44
C ILE A 36 2.29 -11.33 -8.07
N MET A 37 3.23 -11.29 -7.11
CA MET A 37 3.90 -12.50 -6.65
C MET A 37 2.92 -13.48 -5.99
N MET A 38 2.01 -12.98 -5.15
CA MET A 38 1.03 -13.84 -4.47
C MET A 38 0.09 -14.52 -5.47
N ILE A 39 -0.44 -13.77 -6.43
CA ILE A 39 -1.31 -14.32 -7.48
C ILE A 39 -0.56 -15.35 -8.33
N GLY A 40 0.71 -15.06 -8.69
CA GLY A 40 1.54 -15.98 -9.44
C GLY A 40 1.78 -17.31 -8.72
N ILE A 41 2.12 -17.26 -7.43
CA ILE A 41 2.33 -18.46 -6.60
C ILE A 41 1.05 -19.28 -6.50
N VAL A 42 -0.09 -18.62 -6.24
CA VAL A 42 -1.39 -19.29 -6.14
C VAL A 42 -1.77 -19.95 -7.46
N ALA A 43 -1.61 -19.26 -8.58
CA ALA A 43 -1.88 -19.81 -9.90
C ALA A 43 -1.02 -21.05 -10.18
N VAL A 44 0.30 -20.97 -9.95
CA VAL A 44 1.20 -22.11 -10.20
C VAL A 44 0.82 -23.32 -9.35
N LEU A 45 0.51 -23.13 -8.06
CA LEU A 45 0.12 -24.23 -7.18
C LEU A 45 -1.18 -24.89 -7.58
N VAL A 46 -2.19 -24.08 -7.89
CA VAL A 46 -3.54 -24.57 -8.20
C VAL A 46 -3.60 -25.23 -9.58
N PHE A 47 -2.87 -24.71 -10.57
CA PHE A 47 -2.79 -25.30 -11.90
C PHE A 47 -1.85 -26.51 -12.00
N ALA A 48 -0.85 -26.62 -11.12
CA ALA A 48 0.05 -27.79 -11.10
C ALA A 48 -0.67 -29.04 -10.58
N ASP A 49 -1.29 -28.94 -9.40
CA ASP A 49 -2.08 -30.02 -8.82
C ASP A 49 -3.19 -29.43 -7.93
N PRO A 50 -4.47 -29.52 -8.33
CA PRO A 50 -5.55 -28.81 -7.65
C PRO A 50 -5.80 -29.33 -6.23
N VAL A 51 -5.55 -30.62 -5.98
CA VAL A 51 -5.69 -31.25 -4.66
C VAL A 51 -4.62 -30.76 -3.69
N ILE A 52 -3.36 -30.70 -4.14
CA ILE A 52 -2.23 -30.22 -3.32
C ILE A 52 -2.33 -28.71 -3.12
N GLY A 53 -2.73 -27.98 -4.16
CA GLY A 53 -2.96 -26.53 -4.11
C GLY A 53 -3.97 -26.14 -3.02
N LEU A 54 -5.13 -26.80 -2.96
CA LEU A 54 -6.14 -26.54 -1.92
C LEU A 54 -5.62 -26.77 -0.50
N LEU A 55 -4.82 -27.82 -0.30
CA LEU A 55 -4.27 -28.16 1.01
C LEU A 55 -3.23 -27.15 1.51
N LEU A 56 -2.38 -26.64 0.60
CA LEU A 56 -1.27 -25.75 0.95
C LEU A 56 -1.63 -24.26 0.92
N LEU A 57 -2.72 -23.89 0.23
CA LEU A 57 -3.17 -22.50 0.08
C LEU A 57 -3.33 -21.74 1.41
N PRO A 58 -3.99 -22.26 2.45
CA PRO A 58 -4.14 -21.57 3.74
C PRO A 58 -2.79 -21.32 4.44
N SER A 59 -1.86 -22.27 4.36
CA SER A 59 -0.53 -22.15 4.97
C SER A 59 0.32 -21.10 4.26
N ILE A 60 0.29 -21.09 2.92
CA ILE A 60 1.07 -20.14 2.11
C ILE A 60 0.50 -18.73 2.22
N SER A 61 -0.81 -18.58 2.17
CA SER A 61 -1.48 -17.28 2.36
C SER A 61 -1.19 -16.67 3.73
N ALA A 62 -1.21 -17.48 4.80
CA ALA A 62 -0.86 -17.03 6.15
C ALA A 62 0.60 -16.53 6.23
N MET A 63 1.53 -17.18 5.53
CA MET A 63 2.94 -16.75 5.48
C MET A 63 3.17 -15.51 4.60
N MET A 64 2.38 -15.34 3.53
CA MET A 64 2.55 -14.25 2.56
C MET A 64 1.79 -12.97 2.95
N SER A 65 0.73 -13.06 3.74
CA SER A 65 -0.07 -11.91 4.17
C SER A 65 0.76 -10.83 4.91
N PRO A 66 1.67 -11.17 5.85
CA PRO A 66 2.56 -10.17 6.45
C PRO A 66 3.51 -9.50 5.45
N LEU A 67 3.96 -10.24 4.42
CA LEU A 67 4.86 -9.72 3.38
C LEU A 67 4.14 -8.67 2.51
N LEU A 68 2.87 -8.90 2.17
CA LEU A 68 2.02 -7.90 1.51
C LEU A 68 1.90 -6.62 2.34
N GLY A 69 1.69 -6.76 3.66
CA GLY A 69 1.64 -5.63 4.59
C GLY A 69 2.94 -4.82 4.59
N MET A 70 4.10 -5.49 4.64
CA MET A 70 5.41 -4.82 4.58
C MET A 70 5.61 -4.05 3.28
N MET A 71 5.22 -4.63 2.14
CA MET A 71 5.31 -3.98 0.83
C MET A 71 4.42 -2.72 0.73
N ALA A 72 3.29 -2.69 1.43
CA ALA A 72 2.42 -1.52 1.47
C ALA A 72 2.94 -0.39 2.39
N ILE A 73 3.77 -0.71 3.39
CA ILE A 73 4.35 0.26 4.32
C ILE A 73 5.58 0.97 3.72
N MET A 74 6.38 0.29 2.90
CA MET A 74 7.58 0.87 2.28
C MET A 74 7.32 2.19 1.53
N PRO A 75 6.28 2.30 0.68
CA PRO A 75 5.94 3.55 0.01
C PRO A 75 5.57 4.69 0.98
N ALA A 76 4.96 4.38 2.12
CA ALA A 76 4.65 5.37 3.17
C ALA A 76 5.93 6.02 3.70
N ALA A 77 6.91 5.19 4.04
CA ALA A 77 8.20 5.65 4.54
C ALA A 77 8.92 6.52 3.49
N MET A 78 8.94 6.09 2.23
CA MET A 78 9.55 6.84 1.12
C MET A 78 8.88 8.20 0.90
N ILE A 79 7.54 8.26 0.87
CA ILE A 79 6.81 9.53 0.72
C ILE A 79 7.11 10.46 1.89
N SER A 80 7.09 9.93 3.12
CA SER A 80 7.35 10.75 4.32
C SER A 80 8.79 11.32 4.33
N ALA A 81 9.77 10.50 3.95
CA ALA A 81 11.17 10.92 3.87
C ALA A 81 11.36 11.98 2.79
N ASN A 82 10.76 11.78 1.61
CA ASN A 82 10.85 12.73 0.51
C ASN A 82 10.13 14.05 0.81
N ALA A 83 9.05 14.04 1.59
CA ALA A 83 8.34 15.24 2.02
C ALA A 83 9.12 16.08 3.07
N LEU A 84 10.05 15.46 3.80
CA LEU A 84 10.93 16.15 4.75
C LEU A 84 12.23 16.63 4.08
N VAL A 85 12.88 15.73 3.33
CA VAL A 85 14.15 16.03 2.65
C VAL A 85 13.92 16.96 1.46
N GLY A 86 12.85 16.75 0.69
CA GLY A 86 12.52 17.58 -0.48
C GLY A 86 12.19 19.03 -0.13
N GLU A 87 11.55 19.29 1.02
CA GLU A 87 11.33 20.66 1.50
C GLU A 87 12.62 21.30 2.03
N ARG A 88 13.51 20.49 2.61
CA ARG A 88 14.85 20.97 3.03
C ARG A 88 15.70 21.33 1.82
N GLU A 89 15.71 20.51 0.77
CA GLU A 89 16.44 20.76 -0.46
C GLU A 89 15.89 21.96 -1.25
N GLN A 90 14.58 22.23 -1.15
CA GLN A 90 13.93 23.38 -1.79
C GLN A 90 14.00 24.67 -0.95
N ASN A 91 14.62 24.63 0.25
CA ASN A 91 14.67 25.75 1.22
C ASN A 91 13.29 26.32 1.55
N THR A 92 12.22 25.53 1.45
CA THR A 92 10.85 25.96 1.72
C THR A 92 10.42 25.73 3.17
N LEU A 93 11.23 25.02 3.97
CA LEU A 93 10.94 24.78 5.39
C LEU A 93 10.81 26.07 6.21
N GLU A 94 11.72 27.03 6.00
CA GLU A 94 11.71 28.30 6.74
C GLU A 94 10.45 29.15 6.48
N PRO A 95 10.02 29.37 5.22
CA PRO A 95 8.77 30.06 4.96
C PRO A 95 7.53 29.24 5.38
N LEU A 96 7.59 27.90 5.39
CA LEU A 96 6.49 27.06 5.86
C LEU A 96 6.27 27.20 7.38
N LEU A 97 7.35 27.28 8.16
CA LEU A 97 7.32 27.54 9.61
C LEU A 97 6.85 28.96 9.96
N ASN A 98 6.96 29.90 9.02
CA ASN A 98 6.47 31.27 9.17
C ASN A 98 4.97 31.44 8.79
N THR A 99 4.30 30.38 8.33
CA THR A 99 2.86 30.41 8.06
C THR A 99 2.06 30.34 9.37
N PRO A 100 0.79 30.82 9.41
CA PRO A 100 -0.08 30.72 10.59
C PRO A 100 -0.63 29.29 10.79
N LEU A 101 0.23 28.28 10.67
CA LEU A 101 0.00 26.89 11.04
C LEU A 101 0.73 26.60 12.36
N THR A 102 0.12 25.76 13.21
CA THR A 102 0.81 25.24 14.40
C THR A 102 1.66 24.02 14.06
N ASP A 103 2.77 23.81 14.78
CA ASP A 103 3.69 22.68 14.56
C ASP A 103 2.98 21.31 14.52
N ARG A 104 1.96 21.14 15.38
CA ARG A 104 1.13 19.94 15.41
C ARG A 104 0.30 19.76 14.15
N GLU A 105 -0.26 20.84 13.61
CA GLU A 105 -1.07 20.79 12.38
C GLU A 105 -0.22 20.42 11.17
N LEU A 106 1.02 20.92 11.12
CA LEU A 106 1.99 20.60 10.08
C LEU A 106 2.44 19.14 10.16
N LEU A 107 2.81 18.68 11.36
CA LEU A 107 3.26 17.31 11.59
C LEU A 107 2.16 16.30 11.26
N VAL A 108 0.92 16.55 11.67
CA VAL A 108 -0.23 15.70 11.32
C VAL A 108 -0.52 15.73 9.81
N GLY A 109 -0.36 16.88 9.15
CA GLY A 109 -0.49 16.99 7.69
C GLY A 109 0.50 16.11 6.94
N LYS A 110 1.78 16.12 7.35
CA LYS A 110 2.85 15.28 6.76
C LYS A 110 2.69 13.80 7.05
N LEU A 111 2.18 13.44 8.23
CA LEU A 111 1.85 12.06 8.53
C LEU A 111 0.69 11.55 7.67
N LEU A 112 -0.36 12.37 7.51
CA LEU A 112 -1.52 11.99 6.70
C LEU A 112 -1.19 11.89 5.21
N SER A 113 -0.26 12.70 4.70
CA SER A 113 0.13 12.67 3.28
C SER A 113 0.82 11.36 2.89
N SER A 114 1.53 10.69 3.81
CA SER A 114 2.13 9.36 3.58
C SER A 114 1.23 8.20 4.01
N PHE A 115 0.42 8.40 5.06
CA PHE A 115 -0.47 7.37 5.60
C PHE A 115 -1.62 7.01 4.65
N ILE A 116 -2.30 8.01 4.07
CA ILE A 116 -3.42 7.80 3.15
C ILE A 116 -3.03 6.91 1.96
N PRO A 117 -1.96 7.19 1.19
CA PRO A 117 -1.59 6.34 0.06
C PRO A 117 -1.13 4.96 0.49
N SER A 118 -0.44 4.82 1.62
CA SER A 118 -0.02 3.51 2.14
C SER A 118 -1.22 2.64 2.53
N MET A 119 -2.21 3.22 3.21
CA MET A 119 -3.44 2.51 3.57
C MET A 119 -4.25 2.13 2.33
N ALA A 120 -4.34 3.02 1.35
CA ALA A 120 -5.01 2.74 0.08
C ALA A 120 -4.32 1.60 -0.68
N LEU A 121 -2.98 1.55 -0.68
CA LEU A 121 -2.22 0.45 -1.27
C LEU A 121 -2.42 -0.86 -0.50
N LEU A 122 -2.39 -0.83 0.83
CA LEU A 122 -2.58 -2.02 1.65
C LEU A 122 -3.96 -2.64 1.39
N LEU A 123 -5.02 -1.84 1.51
CA LEU A 123 -6.39 -2.31 1.29
C LEU A 123 -6.61 -2.71 -0.17
N GLY A 124 -6.10 -1.94 -1.12
CA GLY A 124 -6.17 -2.28 -2.54
C GLY A 124 -5.48 -3.60 -2.86
N SER A 125 -4.29 -3.82 -2.32
CA SER A 125 -3.53 -5.07 -2.48
C SER A 125 -4.28 -6.26 -1.92
N ILE A 126 -4.84 -6.16 -0.71
CA ILE A 126 -5.65 -7.24 -0.10
C ILE A 126 -6.86 -7.56 -0.98
N VAL A 127 -7.62 -6.56 -1.40
CA VAL A 127 -8.81 -6.76 -2.23
C VAL A 127 -8.45 -7.42 -3.56
N VAL A 128 -7.38 -6.96 -4.21
CA VAL A 128 -6.92 -7.53 -5.48
C VAL A 128 -6.46 -8.98 -5.32
N THR A 129 -5.70 -9.30 -4.27
CA THR A 129 -5.25 -10.67 -4.03
C THR A 129 -6.41 -11.60 -3.73
N GLU A 130 -7.36 -11.18 -2.88
CA GLU A 130 -8.53 -12.00 -2.53
C GLU A 130 -9.44 -12.25 -3.73
N ILE A 131 -9.70 -11.22 -4.55
CA ILE A 131 -10.50 -11.41 -5.77
C ILE A 131 -9.79 -12.37 -6.73
N ALA A 132 -8.48 -12.22 -6.90
CA ALA A 132 -7.71 -13.06 -7.80
C ALA A 132 -7.64 -14.52 -7.32
N THR A 133 -7.46 -14.76 -6.01
CA THR A 133 -7.47 -16.12 -5.46
C THR A 133 -8.83 -16.77 -5.66
N ILE A 134 -9.94 -16.07 -5.40
CA ILE A 134 -11.30 -16.58 -5.64
C ILE A 134 -11.50 -16.96 -7.11
N ILE A 135 -11.08 -16.11 -8.05
CA ILE A 135 -11.20 -16.41 -9.49
C ILE A 135 -10.40 -17.67 -9.85
N ILE A 136 -9.20 -17.83 -9.30
CA ILE A 136 -8.35 -19.01 -9.54
C ILE A 136 -9.01 -20.28 -8.97
N LEU A 137 -9.53 -20.22 -7.73
CA LEU A 137 -10.24 -21.35 -7.11
C LEU A 137 -11.49 -21.76 -7.91
N LEU A 138 -12.26 -20.78 -8.40
CA LEU A 138 -13.45 -21.03 -9.21
C LEU A 138 -13.11 -21.70 -10.55
N SER A 139 -11.95 -21.38 -11.14
CA SER A 139 -11.48 -22.00 -12.39
C SER A 139 -11.18 -23.50 -12.27
N VAL A 140 -10.96 -23.98 -11.05
CA VAL A 140 -10.66 -25.39 -10.74
C VAL A 140 -11.88 -26.16 -10.22
N GLY A 141 -13.04 -25.50 -10.09
CA GLY A 141 -14.27 -26.14 -9.61
C GLY A 141 -14.28 -26.45 -8.11
N ALA A 142 -13.40 -25.79 -7.34
CA ALA A 142 -13.37 -25.89 -5.89
C ALA A 142 -14.47 -25.01 -5.24
N GLU A 143 -14.93 -25.40 -4.06
CA GLU A 143 -15.86 -24.59 -3.27
C GLU A 143 -15.24 -23.23 -2.90
N ILE A 144 -16.08 -22.20 -2.84
CA ILE A 144 -15.67 -20.83 -2.51
C ILE A 144 -15.23 -20.80 -1.04
N ILE A 145 -13.93 -20.91 -0.82
CA ILE A 145 -13.33 -20.58 0.48
C ILE A 145 -13.20 -19.06 0.52
N LEU A 146 -14.14 -18.42 1.23
CA LEU A 146 -14.29 -16.96 1.32
C LEU A 146 -13.07 -16.26 1.95
N VAL A 147 -12.19 -17.01 2.63
CA VAL A 147 -10.96 -16.53 3.25
C VAL A 147 -9.90 -17.63 3.17
N PRO A 148 -8.85 -17.51 2.33
CA PRO A 148 -7.69 -18.39 2.41
C PRO A 148 -6.92 -18.03 3.68
N GLY A 149 -7.26 -18.70 4.80
CA GLY A 149 -6.65 -18.41 6.10
C GLY A 149 -7.41 -18.86 7.33
N LEU A 150 -8.69 -19.26 7.22
CA LEU A 150 -9.34 -20.05 8.27
C LEU A 150 -9.46 -21.52 7.81
N PRO A 151 -9.24 -22.48 8.73
CA PRO A 151 -9.51 -23.89 8.47
C PRO A 151 -10.99 -24.15 8.15
#